data_AF-A0A6J4FDN1-F1
#
_entry.id   AF-A0A6J4FDN1-F1
#
_cell.length_a   1.000
_cell.length_b   1.000
_cell.length_c   1.000
_cell.angle_alpha   90.00
_cell.angle_beta   90.00
_cell.angle_gamma   90.00
#
_symmetry.space_group_name_H-M   'P 1'
#
loop_
_entity.id
_entity.type
_entity.pdbx_description
1 polymer ?
#
loop_
_entity_poly.entity_id
_entity_poly.type
_entity_poly.pdbx_seq_one_letter_code
_entity_poly.pdbx_strand_id
1 'polypeptide(L)'
;MRWGLLVAAWLALSPSPARADIDDSAYQAGEAIRDEERLRRLRGDIEAEREQERRRAIEAAAEAGRIHAEAQAREAARPYPERLTGQACTQCHAAENYTANRHTWLVWRLVVARMVWLNEADIPPDAQALIASHLAASHPASPGEAFVEYGVPVASVLIVAGLIWGGRKHVAAKRRRSARTGTRGM
;
A
#
# COMPACT_ATOMS: atom_id res chain seq x y z
N MET A 1 -4.27 10.11 26.35
CA MET A 1 -5.74 10.20 26.57
C MET A 1 -6.22 11.67 26.69
N ARG A 2 -5.97 12.55 25.70
CA ARG A 2 -6.44 13.96 25.72
C ARG A 2 -7.10 14.41 24.41
N TRP A 3 -7.40 13.48 23.50
CA TRP A 3 -8.07 13.75 22.21
C TRP A 3 -9.60 13.62 22.28
N GLY A 4 -10.17 13.13 23.39
CA GLY A 4 -11.61 12.91 23.53
C GLY A 4 -12.45 14.18 23.76
N LEU A 5 -11.84 15.29 24.17
CA LEU A 5 -12.59 16.50 24.56
C LEU A 5 -12.84 17.49 23.41
N LEU A 6 -12.18 17.35 22.26
CA LEU A 6 -12.38 18.26 21.13
C LEU A 6 -13.50 17.80 20.17
N VAL A 7 -13.86 16.51 20.16
CA VAL A 7 -14.94 15.99 19.29
C VAL A 7 -16.33 16.39 19.81
N ALA A 8 -16.51 16.52 21.13
CA ALA A 8 -17.79 16.89 21.72
C ALA A 8 -18.21 18.33 21.41
N ALA A 9 -17.26 19.25 21.21
CA ALA A 9 -17.57 20.65 20.92
C ALA A 9 -18.01 20.89 19.47
N TRP A 10 -17.65 20.01 18.52
CA TRP A 10 -18.01 20.17 17.11
C TRP A 10 -19.45 19.73 16.80
N LEU A 11 -20.00 18.78 17.57
CA LEU A 11 -21.39 18.33 17.43
C LEU A 11 -22.42 19.41 17.84
N ALA A 12 -22.05 20.37 18.69
CA ALA A 12 -22.93 21.44 19.14
C ALA A 12 -23.09 22.59 18.11
N LEU A 13 -22.28 22.62 17.05
CA LEU A 13 -22.38 23.58 15.94
C LEU A 13 -23.06 22.97 14.70
N SER A 14 -23.86 21.92 14.90
CA SER A 14 -24.71 21.38 13.84
C SER A 14 -25.79 22.43 13.51
N PRO A 15 -25.89 22.94 12.28
CA PRO A 15 -26.97 23.84 11.90
C PRO A 15 -28.30 23.15 12.21
N SER A 16 -29.17 23.82 12.97
CA SER A 16 -30.54 23.37 13.21
C SER A 16 -31.18 22.97 11.88
N PRO A 17 -31.88 21.83 11.80
CA PRO A 17 -32.64 21.52 10.60
C PRO A 17 -33.60 22.68 10.39
N ALA A 18 -33.41 23.42 9.30
CA ALA A 18 -34.39 24.36 8.81
C ALA A 18 -35.65 23.54 8.57
N ARG A 19 -36.57 23.58 9.53
CA ARG A 19 -37.93 23.08 9.34
C ARG A 19 -38.51 24.01 8.30
N ALA A 20 -38.56 23.54 7.05
CA ALA A 20 -39.42 24.12 6.06
C ALA A 20 -40.82 24.08 6.67
N ASP A 21 -41.34 25.25 7.05
CA ASP A 21 -42.74 25.43 7.41
C ASP A 21 -43.51 25.19 6.10
N ILE A 22 -43.85 23.92 5.86
CA ILE A 22 -44.69 23.53 4.74
C ILE A 22 -46.09 23.98 5.16
N ASP A 23 -46.45 25.17 4.70
CA ASP A 23 -47.77 25.76 4.89
C ASP A 23 -48.83 24.81 4.30
N ASP A 24 -49.56 24.14 5.18
CA ASP A 24 -50.60 23.16 4.85
C ASP A 24 -51.76 23.82 4.06
N SER A 25 -51.88 25.15 4.11
CA SER A 25 -52.85 25.90 3.31
C SER A 25 -52.52 25.89 1.81
N ALA A 26 -51.26 25.65 1.42
CA ALA A 26 -50.87 25.45 0.02
C ALA A 26 -51.43 24.13 -0.57
N TYR A 27 -51.82 23.17 0.27
CA TYR A 27 -52.46 21.92 -0.14
C TYR A 27 -54.00 21.97 -0.09
N GLN A 28 -54.60 23.07 0.39
CA GLN A 28 -56.05 23.30 0.31
C GLN A 28 -56.55 23.74 -1.08
N ALA A 29 -55.79 23.49 -2.15
CA ALA A 29 -56.26 23.63 -3.53
C ALA A 29 -57.26 22.50 -3.90
N GLY A 30 -58.41 22.49 -3.24
CA GLY A 30 -59.45 21.47 -3.30
C GLY A 30 -60.32 21.43 -4.56
N GLU A 31 -59.98 22.13 -5.66
CA GLU A 31 -60.83 22.16 -6.86
C GLU A 31 -60.15 21.79 -8.19
N ALA A 32 -58.83 21.56 -8.22
CA ALA A 32 -58.09 21.34 -9.47
C ALA A 32 -57.96 19.87 -9.95
N ILE A 33 -58.50 18.91 -9.20
CA ILE A 33 -58.44 17.47 -9.51
C ILE A 33 -59.84 16.92 -9.81
N ARG A 34 -60.50 17.49 -10.83
CA ARG A 34 -61.76 16.93 -11.36
C ARG A 34 -61.69 16.54 -12.83
N ASP A 35 -60.57 16.80 -13.48
CA ASP A 35 -60.37 16.45 -14.88
C ASP A 35 -59.65 15.09 -14.98
N GLU A 36 -60.45 14.03 -15.14
CA GLU A 36 -59.99 12.65 -15.26
C GLU A 36 -58.99 12.46 -16.42
N GLU A 37 -59.11 13.30 -17.46
CA GLU A 37 -58.18 13.32 -18.58
C GLU A 37 -56.80 13.83 -18.18
N ARG A 38 -56.73 14.87 -17.35
CA ARG A 38 -55.46 15.42 -16.83
C ARG A 38 -54.70 14.38 -15.99
N LEU A 39 -55.41 13.63 -15.14
CA LEU A 39 -54.81 12.54 -14.36
C LEU A 39 -54.29 11.40 -15.24
N ARG A 40 -55.02 11.08 -16.33
CA ARG A 40 -54.59 10.05 -17.29
C ARG A 40 -53.31 10.46 -18.01
N ARG A 41 -53.21 11.72 -18.45
CA ARG A 41 -51.99 12.28 -19.06
C ARG A 41 -50.81 12.23 -18.08
N LEU A 42 -51.01 12.72 -16.84
CA LEU A 42 -49.97 12.71 -15.81
C LEU A 42 -49.46 11.30 -15.48
N ARG A 43 -50.35 10.30 -15.39
CA ARG A 43 -49.94 8.90 -15.17
C ARG A 43 -49.10 8.38 -16.34
N GLY A 44 -49.51 8.68 -17.58
CA GLY A 44 -48.75 8.33 -18.77
C GLY A 44 -47.36 8.96 -18.79
N ASP A 45 -47.24 10.23 -18.41
CA ASP A 45 -45.96 10.95 -18.33
C ASP A 45 -45.04 10.33 -17.27
N ILE A 46 -45.57 10.02 -16.08
CA ILE A 46 -44.80 9.37 -15.01
C ILE A 46 -44.33 7.97 -15.42
N GLU A 47 -45.17 7.18 -16.07
CA GLU A 47 -44.79 5.85 -16.55
C GLU A 47 -43.71 5.92 -17.63
N ALA A 48 -43.81 6.88 -18.56
CA ALA A 48 -42.82 7.13 -19.60
C ALA A 48 -41.48 7.58 -19.00
N GLU A 49 -41.49 8.49 -18.02
CA GLU A 49 -40.28 8.95 -17.32
C GLU A 49 -39.60 7.79 -16.59
N ARG A 50 -40.35 6.98 -15.84
CA ARG A 50 -39.80 5.79 -15.14
C ARG A 50 -39.19 4.78 -16.10
N GLU A 51 -39.78 4.58 -17.27
CA GLU A 51 -39.20 3.70 -18.29
C GLU A 51 -37.91 4.27 -18.87
N GLN A 52 -37.86 5.59 -19.09
CA GLN A 52 -36.63 6.25 -19.53
C GLN A 52 -35.52 6.14 -18.47
N GLU A 53 -35.84 6.34 -17.20
CA GLU A 53 -34.89 6.16 -16.09
C GLU A 53 -34.38 4.72 -16.01
N ARG A 54 -35.25 3.72 -16.14
CA ARG A 54 -34.83 2.30 -16.20
C ARG A 54 -33.86 2.04 -17.33
N ARG A 55 -34.11 2.58 -18.53
CA ARG A 55 -33.21 2.44 -19.68
C ARG A 55 -31.85 3.07 -19.42
N ARG A 56 -31.83 4.31 -18.90
CA ARG A 56 -30.59 4.99 -18.51
C ARG A 56 -29.81 4.22 -17.44
N ALA A 57 -30.51 3.66 -16.46
CA ALA A 57 -29.89 2.85 -15.41
C ALA A 57 -29.27 1.56 -15.97
N ILE A 58 -29.96 0.88 -16.89
CA ILE A 58 -29.44 -0.32 -17.58
C ILE A 58 -28.22 0.04 -18.43
N GLU A 59 -28.27 1.12 -19.20
CA GLU A 59 -27.14 1.60 -20.02
C GLU A 59 -25.94 1.98 -19.16
N ALA A 60 -26.15 2.73 -18.08
CA ALA A 60 -25.10 3.11 -17.14
C ALA A 60 -24.47 1.89 -16.44
N ALA A 61 -25.28 0.90 -16.04
CA ALA A 61 -24.78 -0.35 -15.45
C ALA A 61 -23.97 -1.17 -16.48
N ALA A 62 -24.42 -1.23 -17.73
CA ALA A 62 -23.69 -1.89 -18.81
C ALA A 62 -22.36 -1.18 -19.10
N GLU A 63 -22.35 0.15 -19.11
CA GLU A 63 -21.14 0.95 -19.29
C GLU A 63 -20.14 0.75 -18.13
N ALA A 64 -20.61 0.82 -16.88
CA ALA A 64 -19.78 0.54 -15.71
C ALA A 64 -19.19 -0.88 -15.78
N GLY A 65 -19.99 -1.87 -16.18
CA GLY A 65 -19.53 -3.24 -16.41
C GLY A 65 -18.41 -3.34 -17.45
N ARG A 66 -18.52 -2.61 -18.58
CA ARG A 66 -17.45 -2.55 -19.59
C ARG A 66 -16.18 -1.91 -19.04
N ILE A 67 -16.29 -0.80 -18.31
CA ILE A 67 -15.14 -0.11 -17.71
C ILE A 67 -14.42 -1.04 -16.73
N HIS A 68 -15.15 -1.74 -15.87
CA HIS A 68 -14.58 -2.71 -14.93
C HIS A 68 -13.92 -3.90 -15.65
N ALA A 69 -14.57 -4.45 -16.67
CA ALA A 69 -14.02 -5.56 -17.46
C ALA A 69 -12.73 -5.15 -18.19
N GLU A 70 -12.69 -3.94 -18.77
CA GLU A 70 -11.49 -3.41 -19.42
C GLU A 70 -10.36 -3.18 -18.41
N ALA A 71 -10.66 -2.63 -17.23
CA ALA A 71 -9.67 -2.45 -16.17
C ALA A 71 -9.08 -3.79 -15.71
N GLN A 72 -9.91 -4.82 -15.53
CA GLN A 72 -9.45 -6.17 -15.21
C GLN A 72 -8.61 -6.77 -16.34
N ALA A 73 -8.98 -6.58 -17.60
CA ALA A 73 -8.20 -7.04 -18.73
C ALA A 73 -6.83 -6.34 -18.82
N ARG A 74 -6.78 -5.03 -18.55
CA ARG A 74 -5.52 -4.26 -18.48
C ARG A 74 -4.63 -4.77 -17.35
N GLU A 75 -5.19 -5.01 -16.16
CA GLU A 75 -4.44 -5.60 -15.05
C GLU A 75 -3.95 -7.00 -15.42
N ALA A 76 -4.80 -7.83 -16.02
CA ALA A 76 -4.47 -9.17 -16.44
C ALA A 76 -3.37 -9.22 -17.52
N ALA A 77 -3.26 -8.19 -18.35
CA ALA A 77 -2.23 -8.08 -19.39
C ALA A 77 -0.85 -7.70 -18.86
N ARG A 78 -0.73 -7.19 -17.61
CA ARG A 78 0.57 -6.84 -17.03
C ARG A 78 1.45 -8.08 -16.82
N PRO A 79 2.78 -7.95 -16.97
CA PRO A 79 3.71 -9.03 -16.65
C PRO A 79 3.46 -9.62 -15.27
N TYR A 80 3.53 -10.95 -15.16
CA TYR A 80 3.24 -11.64 -13.90
C TYR A 80 4.03 -11.09 -12.69
N PRO A 81 5.34 -10.81 -12.76
CA PRO A 81 6.08 -10.25 -11.62
C PRO A 81 5.60 -8.86 -11.18
N GLU A 82 5.12 -8.03 -12.10
CA GLU A 82 4.58 -6.70 -11.80
C GLU A 82 3.24 -6.82 -11.07
N ARG A 83 2.32 -7.66 -11.58
CA ARG A 83 1.04 -7.94 -10.91
C ARG A 83 1.23 -8.50 -9.52
N LEU A 84 2.13 -9.48 -9.39
CA LEU A 84 2.47 -10.11 -8.13
C LEU A 84 3.03 -9.09 -7.12
N THR A 85 3.94 -8.23 -7.58
CA THR A 85 4.52 -7.17 -6.73
C THR A 85 3.45 -6.16 -6.30
N GLY A 86 2.61 -5.69 -7.23
CA GLY A 86 1.50 -4.80 -6.91
C GLY A 86 0.57 -5.42 -5.88
N GLN A 87 0.04 -6.61 -6.16
CA GLN A 87 -0.89 -7.31 -5.27
C GLN A 87 -0.30 -7.61 -3.88
N ALA A 88 0.98 -8.00 -3.79
CA ALA A 88 1.61 -8.33 -2.52
C ALA A 88 2.02 -7.10 -1.71
N CYS A 89 2.64 -6.10 -2.36
CA CYS A 89 3.21 -4.95 -1.66
C CYS A 89 2.17 -3.87 -1.34
N THR A 90 1.05 -3.78 -2.08
CA THR A 90 0.03 -2.74 -1.84
C THR A 90 -1.03 -3.10 -0.80
N GLN A 91 -0.93 -4.26 -0.14
CA GLN A 91 -1.89 -4.66 0.90
C GLN A 91 -1.75 -3.81 2.16
N CYS A 92 -0.53 -3.39 2.50
CA CYS A 92 -0.23 -2.64 3.72
C CYS A 92 0.26 -1.21 3.45
N HIS A 93 0.79 -0.95 2.25
CA HIS A 93 1.48 0.28 1.92
C HIS A 93 1.09 0.77 0.52
N ALA A 94 1.16 2.07 0.28
CA ALA A 94 0.95 2.61 -1.06
C ALA A 94 2.12 2.23 -1.98
N ALA A 95 1.90 2.14 -3.29
CA ALA A 95 2.93 1.72 -4.25
C ALA A 95 4.13 2.67 -4.28
N GLU A 96 3.90 3.94 -3.96
CA GLU A 96 4.89 5.00 -3.83
C GLU A 96 6.01 4.63 -2.84
N ASN A 97 5.69 3.82 -1.82
CA ASN A 97 6.69 3.41 -0.83
C ASN A 97 7.79 2.54 -1.43
N TYR A 98 7.50 1.66 -2.39
CA TYR A 98 8.58 0.87 -3.01
C TYR A 98 9.12 1.53 -4.29
N THR A 99 8.32 2.31 -5.01
CA THR A 99 8.80 2.98 -6.24
C THR A 99 9.73 4.16 -5.96
N ALA A 100 9.63 4.79 -4.78
CA ALA A 100 10.53 5.87 -4.36
C ALA A 100 11.91 5.38 -3.89
N ASN A 101 12.08 4.07 -3.66
CA ASN A 101 13.32 3.49 -3.16
C ASN A 101 14.07 2.76 -4.27
N ARG A 102 15.41 2.76 -4.18
CA ARG A 102 16.28 2.08 -5.13
C ARG A 102 17.29 1.25 -4.36
N HIS A 103 17.32 -0.03 -4.65
CA HIS A 103 18.17 -0.98 -3.93
C HIS A 103 18.79 -1.99 -4.88
N THR A 104 19.86 -2.63 -4.42
CA THR A 104 20.39 -3.82 -5.09
C THR A 104 19.43 -5.00 -4.88
N TRP A 105 19.59 -6.05 -5.70
CA TRP A 105 18.81 -7.27 -5.55
C TRP A 105 18.87 -7.87 -4.14
N LEU A 106 20.06 -7.86 -3.52
CA LEU A 106 20.25 -8.42 -2.19
C LEU A 106 19.46 -7.63 -1.14
N VAL A 107 19.50 -6.30 -1.21
CA VAL A 107 18.77 -5.45 -0.26
C VAL A 107 17.26 -5.55 -0.49
N TRP A 108 16.78 -5.58 -1.73
CA TRP A 108 15.37 -5.86 -2.00
C TRP A 108 14.91 -7.20 -1.41
N ARG A 109 15.73 -8.26 -1.52
CA ARG A 109 15.44 -9.56 -0.90
C ARG A 109 15.34 -9.46 0.62
N LEU A 110 16.20 -8.67 1.27
CA LEU A 110 16.12 -8.41 2.70
C LEU A 110 14.89 -7.59 3.08
N VAL A 111 14.50 -6.60 2.26
CA VAL A 111 13.27 -5.82 2.47
C VAL A 111 12.04 -6.72 2.40
N VAL A 112 11.93 -7.57 1.37
CA VAL A 112 10.82 -8.53 1.23
C VAL A 112 10.80 -9.51 2.39
N ALA A 113 11.96 -10.08 2.76
CA ALA A 113 12.06 -10.96 3.93
C ALA A 113 11.60 -10.23 5.20
N ARG A 114 12.04 -8.98 5.43
CA ARG A 114 11.60 -8.18 6.58
C ARG A 114 10.07 -7.98 6.60
N MET A 115 9.43 -7.78 5.45
CA MET A 115 7.97 -7.66 5.38
C MET A 115 7.29 -8.96 5.84
N VAL A 116 7.78 -10.11 5.39
CA VAL A 116 7.23 -11.42 5.80
C VAL A 116 7.48 -11.68 7.29
N TRP A 117 8.71 -11.51 7.76
CA TRP A 117 9.13 -11.91 9.11
C TRP A 117 8.70 -10.94 10.21
N LEU A 118 8.69 -9.62 9.94
CA LEU A 118 8.39 -8.61 10.96
C LEU A 118 7.02 -7.96 10.79
N ASN A 119 6.44 -8.02 9.59
CA ASN A 119 5.16 -7.37 9.29
C ASN A 119 4.09 -8.39 8.88
N GLU A 120 4.39 -9.68 8.99
CA GLU A 120 3.46 -10.79 8.72
C GLU A 120 2.82 -10.71 7.32
N ALA A 121 3.54 -10.17 6.34
CA ALA A 121 3.07 -10.10 4.97
C ALA A 121 2.88 -11.51 4.39
N ASP A 122 1.69 -11.78 3.83
CA ASP A 122 1.35 -13.07 3.24
C ASP A 122 1.99 -13.23 1.85
N ILE A 123 3.29 -13.50 1.82
CA ILE A 123 4.08 -13.68 0.60
C ILE A 123 4.70 -15.08 0.57
N PRO A 124 4.25 -15.95 -0.34
CA PRO A 124 4.82 -17.29 -0.53
C PRO A 124 6.35 -17.26 -0.75
N PRO A 125 7.12 -18.23 -0.22
CA PRO A 125 8.58 -18.22 -0.34
C PRO A 125 9.13 -18.17 -1.78
N ASP A 126 8.44 -18.78 -2.73
CA ASP A 126 8.76 -18.74 -4.16
C ASP A 126 8.48 -17.36 -4.78
N ALA A 127 7.41 -16.70 -4.35
CA ALA A 127 7.07 -15.33 -4.75
C ALA A 127 8.08 -14.30 -4.25
N GLN A 128 8.68 -14.49 -3.06
CA GLN A 128 9.62 -13.53 -2.47
C GLN A 128 10.85 -13.25 -3.37
N ALA A 129 11.36 -14.28 -4.05
CA ALA A 129 12.49 -14.12 -4.96
C ALA A 129 12.08 -13.41 -6.27
N LEU A 130 10.87 -13.66 -6.78
CA LEU A 130 10.33 -13.03 -7.99
C LEU A 130 10.07 -11.54 -7.78
N ILE A 131 9.22 -11.20 -6.81
CA ILE A 131 9.52 -10.26 -5.72
C ILE A 131 10.69 -9.28 -5.93
N ALA A 132 11.74 -9.59 -5.19
CA ALA A 132 12.99 -8.84 -5.15
C ALA A 132 13.65 -8.72 -6.53
N SER A 133 13.52 -9.72 -7.40
CA SER A 133 14.12 -9.68 -8.74
C SER A 133 13.44 -8.64 -9.63
N HIS A 134 12.11 -8.55 -9.58
CA HIS A 134 11.36 -7.52 -10.29
C HIS A 134 11.73 -6.13 -9.76
N LEU A 135 11.69 -5.92 -8.44
CA LEU A 135 12.04 -4.64 -7.81
C LEU A 135 13.47 -4.19 -8.13
N ALA A 136 14.43 -5.12 -8.18
CA ALA A 136 15.80 -4.81 -8.55
C ALA A 136 15.95 -4.42 -10.03
N ALA A 137 15.13 -4.99 -10.91
CA ALA A 137 15.13 -4.69 -12.33
C ALA A 137 14.42 -3.35 -12.63
N SER A 138 13.31 -3.05 -11.96
CA SER A 138 12.55 -1.81 -12.15
C SER A 138 13.11 -0.62 -11.37
N HIS A 139 13.70 -0.85 -10.20
CA HIS A 139 14.25 0.17 -9.30
C HIS A 139 15.70 -0.16 -8.88
N PRO A 140 16.65 -0.22 -9.84
CA PRO A 140 18.03 -0.58 -9.54
C PRO A 140 18.70 0.51 -8.71
N ALA A 141 19.47 0.13 -7.70
CA ALA A 141 20.38 1.04 -6.99
C ALA A 141 21.28 1.83 -7.95
N SER A 142 21.55 3.08 -7.61
CA SER A 142 22.63 3.82 -8.26
C SER A 142 24.00 3.17 -7.95
N PRO A 143 25.03 3.41 -8.77
CA PRO A 143 26.36 2.86 -8.51
C PRO A 143 26.92 3.21 -7.12
N GLY A 144 26.62 4.42 -6.63
CA GLY A 144 27.04 4.87 -5.29
C GLY A 144 26.31 4.11 -4.17
N GLU A 145 25.00 3.95 -4.29
CA GLU A 145 24.20 3.15 -3.34
C GLU A 145 24.65 1.69 -3.34
N ALA A 146 24.85 1.09 -4.52
CA ALA A 146 25.33 -0.28 -4.64
C ALA A 146 26.71 -0.46 -3.98
N PHE A 147 27.61 0.51 -4.14
CA PHE A 147 28.91 0.49 -3.44
C PHE A 147 28.75 0.55 -1.92
N VAL A 148 27.82 1.36 -1.40
CA VAL A 148 27.56 1.42 0.05
C VAL A 148 26.94 0.10 0.54
N GLU A 149 25.90 -0.39 -0.15
CA GLU A 149 25.15 -1.59 0.21
C GLU A 149 26.04 -2.84 0.24
N TYR A 150 26.97 -2.98 -0.72
CA TYR A 150 27.90 -4.13 -0.75
C TYR A 150 29.22 -3.86 -0.02
N GLY A 151 29.76 -2.66 -0.18
CA GLY A 151 31.09 -2.31 0.31
C GLY A 151 31.16 -2.24 1.83
N VAL A 152 30.14 -1.69 2.50
CA VAL A 152 30.15 -1.56 3.96
C VAL A 152 30.13 -2.93 4.66
N PRO A 153 29.24 -3.87 4.32
CA PRO A 153 29.26 -5.21 4.91
C PRO A 153 30.59 -5.94 4.65
N VAL A 154 31.11 -5.89 3.42
CA VAL A 154 32.38 -6.54 3.08
C VAL A 154 33.53 -5.94 3.88
N ALA A 155 33.64 -4.61 3.94
CA ALA A 155 34.67 -3.93 4.73
C ALA A 155 34.57 -4.29 6.22
N SER A 156 33.34 -4.37 6.76
CA SER A 156 33.09 -4.74 8.16
C SER A 156 33.60 -6.15 8.48
N VAL A 157 33.30 -7.14 7.62
CA VAL A 157 33.80 -8.51 7.76
C VAL A 157 35.32 -8.56 7.72
N LEU A 158 35.94 -7.83 6.79
CA LEU A 158 37.40 -7.76 6.66
C LEU A 158 38.07 -7.13 7.89
N ILE A 159 37.50 -6.06 8.45
CA ILE A 159 38.00 -5.42 9.67
C ILE A 159 37.96 -6.41 10.84
N VAL A 160 36.83 -7.10 11.05
CA VAL A 160 36.70 -8.09 12.14
C VAL A 160 37.69 -9.24 11.96
N ALA A 161 37.83 -9.78 10.75
CA ALA A 161 38.80 -10.83 10.45
C ALA A 161 40.24 -10.36 10.73
N GLY A 162 40.58 -9.13 10.36
CA GLY A 162 41.86 -8.50 10.64
C GLY A 162 42.15 -8.38 12.14
N LEU A 163 41.17 -7.96 12.93
CA LEU A 163 41.28 -7.87 14.40
C LEU A 163 41.49 -9.24 15.03
N ILE A 164 40.74 -10.26 14.61
CA ILE A 164 40.90 -11.64 15.08
C ILE A 164 42.31 -12.16 14.77
N TRP A 165 42.79 -11.94 13.55
CA TRP A 165 44.13 -12.37 13.14
C TRP A 165 45.25 -11.63 13.90
N GLY A 166 45.12 -10.31 14.05
CA GLY A 166 46.05 -9.49 14.84
C GLY A 166 46.11 -9.92 16.30
N GLY A 167 44.96 -10.18 16.92
CA GLY A 167 44.87 -10.70 18.28
C GLY A 167 45.58 -12.05 18.44
N ARG A 168 45.35 -12.99 17.52
CA ARG A 168 46.03 -14.30 17.52
C ARG A 168 47.55 -14.16 17.41
N LYS A 169 48.05 -13.27 16.54
CA LYS A 169 49.48 -12.98 16.41
C LYS A 169 50.06 -12.40 17.71
N HIS A 170 49.36 -11.47 18.33
CA HIS A 170 49.80 -10.86 19.59
C HIS A 170 49.89 -11.89 20.73
N VAL A 171 48.89 -12.77 20.86
CA VAL A 171 48.90 -13.87 21.84
C VAL A 171 50.05 -14.85 21.58
N ALA A 172 50.28 -15.24 20.32
CA ALA A 172 51.38 -16.13 19.96
C ALA A 172 52.75 -15.50 20.26
N ALA A 173 52.93 -14.21 19.98
CA ALA A 173 54.15 -13.48 20.32
C ALA A 173 54.38 -13.39 21.83
N LYS A 174 53.32 -13.14 22.62
CA LYS A 174 53.40 -13.14 24.09
C LYS A 174 53.85 -14.51 24.63
N ARG A 175 53.28 -15.61 24.10
CA ARG A 175 53.70 -16.98 24.47
C ARG A 175 55.17 -17.25 24.16
N ARG A 176 55.67 -16.83 23.00
CA ARG A 176 57.10 -16.96 22.64
C ARG A 176 58.01 -16.18 23.59
N ARG A 177 57.60 -14.98 24.02
CA ARG A 177 58.37 -14.18 25.00
C ARG A 177 58.40 -14.86 26.38
N SER A 178 57.26 -15.32 26.89
CA SER A 178 57.19 -16.03 28.17
C SER A 178 58.01 -17.32 28.19
N ALA A 179 58.04 -18.06 27.07
CA ALA A 179 58.85 -19.27 26.94
C ALA A 179 60.37 -18.98 27.02
N ARG A 180 60.83 -17.85 26.48
CA ARG A 180 62.26 -17.46 26.49
C ARG A 180 62.73 -16.96 27.87
N THR A 181 61.86 -16.34 28.66
CA THR A 181 62.22 -15.85 30.01
C THR A 181 62.15 -16.93 31.09
N GLY A 182 61.31 -17.95 30.92
CA GLY A 182 61.14 -19.02 31.91
C GLY A 182 62.33 -19.99 32.02
N THR A 183 63.22 -20.05 31.03
CA THR A 183 64.36 -20.97 31.00
C THR A 183 65.64 -20.46 31.68
N ARG A 184 65.61 -19.33 32.39
CA ARG A 184 66.81 -18.70 32.97
C ARG A 184 66.92 -18.79 34.49
N GLY A 185 66.05 -19.55 35.15
CA GLY A 185 65.92 -19.61 36.62
C GLY A 185 66.00 -21.01 37.23
N MET A 186 66.64 -21.97 36.54
CA MET A 186 67.01 -23.28 37.11
C MET A 186 68.50 -23.49 36.95
#